data_AF-C7DGG9-F1
#
_entry.id   AF-C7DGG9-F1
#
_cell.length_a   1.000
_cell.length_b   1.000
_cell.length_c   1.000
_cell.angle_alpha   90.00
_cell.angle_beta   90.00
_cell.angle_gamma   90.00
#
_symmetry.space_group_name_H-M   'P 1'
#
loop_
_entity.id
_entity.type
_entity.pdbx_description
1 polymer ?
#
loop_
_entity_poly.entity_id
_entity_poly.type
_entity_poly.pdbx_seq_one_letter_code
_entity_poly.pdbx_strand_id
1 'polypeptide(L)'
;MQKEDRCILCGAAKPGLAVREDFVIGSIRWFKRNVAHNEKGYSLVVCRECYPKYKKALASYRRKQVAYVAIGIIFMALLIVLSQDKFLAALSGIAIVAFMYLLSLLSYMPSVSIPESAHVAATENVKKRTRHRKGGSRR
;
A
#
# COMPACT_ATOMS: atom_id res chain seq x y z
N MET A 1 15.47 24.94 6.76
CA MET A 1 14.69 24.95 5.49
C MET A 1 13.37 24.26 5.75
N GLN A 2 12.24 24.97 5.62
CA GLN A 2 10.92 24.35 5.71
C GLN A 2 10.69 23.56 4.42
N LYS A 3 10.36 22.27 4.52
CA LYS A 3 10.03 21.44 3.35
C LYS A 3 8.59 21.77 2.96
N GLU A 4 8.35 22.10 1.68
CA GLU A 4 6.98 22.29 1.19
C GLU A 4 6.24 20.95 1.13
N ASP A 5 5.00 20.95 1.63
CA ASP A 5 4.08 19.82 1.54
C ASP A 5 3.35 19.84 0.19
N ARG A 6 3.44 18.74 -0.57
CA ARG A 6 2.79 18.59 -1.88
C ARG A 6 1.84 17.40 -1.86
N CYS A 7 0.61 17.62 -2.31
CA CYS A 7 -0.36 16.53 -2.42
C CYS A 7 0.03 15.56 -3.54
N ILE A 8 0.12 14.26 -3.24
CA ILE A 8 0.45 13.23 -4.25
C ILE A 8 -0.61 13.03 -5.33
N LEU A 9 -1.87 13.41 -5.06
CA LEU A 9 -2.98 13.24 -6.02
C LEU A 9 -3.20 14.46 -6.91
N CYS A 10 -3.12 15.68 -6.36
CA CYS A 10 -3.42 16.90 -7.11
C CYS A 10 -2.19 17.80 -7.35
N GLY A 11 -1.03 17.50 -6.76
CA GLY A 11 0.21 18.28 -6.94
C GLY A 11 0.22 19.67 -6.27
N ALA A 12 -0.89 20.10 -5.68
CA ALA A 12 -1.01 21.38 -5.00
C ALA A 12 -0.21 21.41 -3.69
N ALA A 13 0.35 22.56 -3.36
CA ALA A 13 0.99 22.82 -2.07
C ALA A 13 -0.10 23.10 -1.01
N LYS A 14 -0.51 22.07 -0.27
CA LYS A 14 -1.58 22.15 0.74
C LYS A 14 -1.22 21.22 1.90
N PRO A 15 -1.58 21.57 3.15
CA PRO A 15 -1.40 20.67 4.28
C PRO A 15 -2.28 19.41 4.15
N GLY A 16 -1.79 18.30 4.69
CA GLY A 16 -2.47 17.01 4.56
C GLY A 16 -1.91 15.94 5.49
N LEU A 17 -2.38 14.71 5.31
CA LEU A 17 -1.83 13.54 5.99
C LEU A 17 -0.50 13.17 5.33
N ALA A 18 0.56 13.06 6.12
CA ALA A 18 1.87 12.68 5.61
C ALA A 18 1.83 11.27 5.03
N VAL A 19 2.46 11.11 3.87
CA VAL A 19 2.69 9.81 3.26
C VAL A 19 3.86 9.15 3.98
N ARG A 20 3.71 7.87 4.32
CA ARG A 20 4.77 7.10 4.96
C ARG A 20 5.92 6.90 3.97
N GLU A 21 7.14 7.15 4.44
CA GLU A 21 8.34 6.91 3.65
C GLU A 21 8.61 5.40 3.60
N ASP A 22 8.13 4.77 2.55
CA ASP A 22 8.32 3.34 2.29
C ASP A 22 9.46 3.13 1.28
N PHE A 23 10.01 1.90 1.21
CA PHE A 23 11.12 1.54 0.31
C PHE A 23 10.88 2.00 -1.13
N VAL A 24 9.67 1.83 -1.66
CA VAL A 24 9.31 2.24 -3.03
C VAL A 24 9.45 3.75 -3.23
N ILE A 25 8.99 4.57 -2.28
CA ILE A 25 9.15 6.03 -2.38
C ILE A 25 10.64 6.39 -2.28
N GLY A 26 11.37 5.74 -1.37
CA GLY A 26 12.82 5.89 -1.24
C GLY A 26 13.54 5.62 -2.55
N SER A 27 13.24 4.50 -3.22
CA SER A 27 13.83 4.14 -4.52
C SER A 27 13.47 5.15 -5.62
N ILE A 28 12.22 5.61 -5.67
CA ILE A 28 11.79 6.63 -6.64
C ILE A 28 12.53 7.96 -6.42
N ARG A 29 12.68 8.38 -5.16
CA ARG A 29 13.42 9.60 -4.81
C ARG A 29 14.91 9.47 -5.13
N TRP A 30 15.52 8.35 -4.77
CA TRP A 30 16.91 8.04 -5.12
C TRP A 30 17.12 8.08 -6.64
N PHE A 31 16.22 7.45 -7.41
CA PHE A 31 16.26 7.49 -8.87
C PHE A 31 16.13 8.92 -9.41
N LYS A 32 15.20 9.71 -8.87
CA LYS A 32 15.03 11.12 -9.26
C LYS A 32 16.23 12.00 -8.90
N ARG A 33 16.94 11.68 -7.82
CA ARG A 33 18.15 12.41 -7.38
C ARG A 33 19.36 12.07 -8.24
N ASN A 34 19.58 10.77 -8.44
CA ASN A 34 20.81 10.26 -9.03
C ASN A 34 20.75 10.15 -10.55
N VAL A 35 19.57 9.83 -11.11
CA VAL A 35 19.42 9.59 -12.55
C VAL A 35 18.78 10.80 -13.24
N ALA A 36 17.67 11.29 -12.71
CA ALA A 36 16.92 12.39 -13.35
C ALA A 36 17.36 13.79 -12.89
N HIS A 37 18.19 13.90 -11.85
CA HIS A 37 18.65 15.15 -11.22
C HIS A 37 17.56 16.22 -10.98
N ASN A 38 16.31 15.81 -10.74
CA ASN A 38 15.14 16.69 -10.63
C ASN A 38 14.37 16.46 -9.32
N GLU A 39 15.07 16.05 -8.26
CA GLU A 39 14.44 15.89 -6.96
C GLU A 39 14.35 17.23 -6.22
N LYS A 40 13.12 17.64 -5.89
CA LYS A 40 12.82 18.93 -5.25
C LYS A 40 12.65 18.87 -3.73
N GLY A 41 12.89 17.71 -3.11
CA GLY A 41 12.90 17.54 -1.64
C GLY A 41 11.57 17.75 -0.91
N TYR A 42 10.44 17.74 -1.62
CA TYR A 42 9.11 17.97 -1.04
C TYR A 42 8.67 16.85 -0.10
N SER A 43 7.92 17.24 0.93
CA SER A 43 7.16 16.33 1.77
C SER A 43 5.88 15.92 1.03
N LEU A 44 5.64 14.61 0.93
CA LEU A 44 4.48 14.07 0.22
C LEU A 44 3.34 13.92 1.20
N VAL A 45 2.20 14.56 0.89
CA VAL A 45 1.00 14.51 1.72
C VAL A 45 -0.22 14.10 0.89
N VAL A 46 -1.32 13.77 1.57
CA VAL A 46 -2.64 13.63 0.96
C VAL A 46 -3.54 14.71 1.56
N CYS A 47 -3.99 15.66 0.74
CA CYS A 47 -4.89 16.71 1.20
C CYS A 47 -6.29 16.14 1.51
N ARG A 48 -7.05 16.84 2.37
CA ARG A 48 -8.38 16.41 2.82
C ARG A 48 -9.35 16.17 1.67
N GLU A 49 -9.33 17.04 0.65
CA GLU A 49 -10.18 16.95 -0.55
C GLU A 49 -9.91 15.67 -1.36
N CYS A 50 -8.64 15.24 -1.44
CA CYS A 50 -8.23 14.07 -2.23
C CYS A 50 -8.31 12.75 -1.45
N TYR A 51 -8.45 12.82 -0.12
CA TYR A 51 -8.54 11.64 0.75
C TYR A 51 -9.59 10.59 0.33
N PRO A 52 -10.84 10.94 -0.05
CA PRO A 52 -11.81 9.93 -0.50
C PRO A 52 -11.37 9.19 -1.76
N LYS A 53 -10.74 9.88 -2.71
CA LYS A 53 -10.18 9.27 -3.93
C LYS A 53 -8.98 8.38 -3.60
N TYR A 54 -8.09 8.85 -2.73
CA TYR A 54 -6.96 8.09 -2.21
C TYR A 54 -7.43 6.79 -1.53
N LYS A 55 -8.44 6.85 -0.65
CA LYS A 55 -8.97 5.67 0.06
C LYS A 55 -9.51 4.61 -0.90
N LYS A 56 -10.23 5.02 -1.95
CA LYS A 56 -10.72 4.12 -3.00
C LYS A 56 -9.57 3.50 -3.81
N ALA A 57 -8.56 4.31 -4.17
CA ALA A 57 -7.38 3.84 -4.89
C ALA A 57 -6.59 2.82 -4.06
N LEU A 58 -6.35 3.10 -2.77
CA LEU A 58 -5.66 2.20 -1.85
C LEU A 58 -6.40 0.85 -1.69
N ALA A 59 -7.72 0.87 -1.56
CA ALA A 59 -8.53 -0.35 -1.48
C ALA A 59 -8.50 -1.14 -2.81
N SER A 60 -8.47 -0.46 -3.95
CA SER A 60 -8.31 -1.11 -5.26
C SER A 60 -6.93 -1.76 -5.40
N TYR A 61 -5.86 -1.03 -5.03
CA TYR A 61 -4.49 -1.54 -5.02
C TYR A 61 -4.36 -2.81 -4.19
N ARG A 62 -4.86 -2.81 -2.93
CA ARG A 62 -4.80 -4.00 -2.07
C ARG A 62 -5.50 -5.21 -2.69
N ARG A 63 -6.67 -5.01 -3.30
CA ARG A 63 -7.41 -6.10 -3.96
C ARG A 63 -6.65 -6.63 -5.18
N LYS A 64 -6.11 -5.75 -6.01
CA LYS A 64 -5.30 -6.13 -7.17
C LYS A 64 -4.04 -6.88 -6.75
N GLN A 65 -3.34 -6.40 -5.73
CA GLN A 65 -2.13 -7.04 -5.21
C GLN A 65 -2.42 -8.47 -4.76
N VAL A 66 -3.47 -8.68 -3.97
CA VAL A 66 -3.89 -10.02 -3.56
C VAL A 66 -4.26 -10.88 -4.76
N ALA A 67 -5.01 -10.32 -5.74
CA ALA A 67 -5.39 -11.04 -6.95
C ALA A 67 -4.17 -11.47 -7.79
N TYR A 68 -3.21 -10.58 -8.03
CA TYR A 68 -1.99 -10.88 -8.81
C TYR A 68 -1.13 -11.92 -8.11
N VAL A 69 -0.96 -11.83 -6.79
CA VAL A 69 -0.21 -12.83 -6.01
C VAL A 69 -0.91 -14.18 -6.07
N ALA A 70 -2.24 -14.23 -5.88
CA ALA A 70 -3.01 -15.46 -5.98
C ALA A 70 -2.92 -16.11 -7.37
N ILE A 71 -3.06 -15.30 -8.43
CA ILE A 71 -2.90 -15.76 -9.82
C ILE A 71 -1.48 -16.32 -10.04
N GLY A 72 -0.45 -15.61 -9.58
CA GLY A 72 0.94 -16.07 -9.68
C GLY A 72 1.17 -17.43 -9.00
N ILE A 73 0.59 -17.64 -7.80
CA ILE A 73 0.68 -18.91 -7.08
C ILE A 73 -0.03 -20.04 -7.86
N ILE A 74 -1.21 -19.76 -8.43
CA ILE A 74 -1.94 -20.75 -9.25
C ILE A 74 -1.10 -21.15 -10.47
N PHE A 75 -0.52 -20.19 -11.18
CA PHE A 75 0.37 -20.46 -12.31
C PHE A 75 1.62 -21.25 -11.91
N MET A 76 2.23 -20.92 -10.77
CA MET A 76 3.38 -21.66 -10.24
C MET A 76 3.02 -23.12 -9.95
N ALA A 77 1.88 -23.37 -9.30
CA ALA A 77 1.40 -24.72 -9.02
C ALA A 77 1.11 -25.50 -10.31
N LEU A 78 0.44 -24.89 -11.29
CA LEU A 78 0.17 -25.49 -12.59
C LEU A 78 1.46 -25.86 -13.33
N LEU A 79 2.47 -24.97 -13.33
CA LEU A 79 3.76 -25.25 -13.97
C LEU A 79 4.48 -26.43 -13.34
N ILE A 80 4.46 -26.54 -12.01
CA ILE A 80 5.09 -27.67 -11.30
C ILE A 80 4.40 -29.00 -11.62
N VAL A 81 3.07 -28.99 -11.77
CA VAL A 81 2.29 -30.22 -12.08
C VAL A 81 2.46 -30.65 -13.53
N LEU A 82 2.51 -29.70 -14.48
CA LEU A 82 2.57 -30.00 -15.92
C LEU A 82 3.98 -30.24 -16.45
N SER A 83 5.01 -29.76 -15.76
CA SER A 83 6.39 -29.86 -16.23
C SER A 83 7.05 -31.18 -15.82
N GLN A 84 7.81 -31.76 -16.76
CA GLN A 84 8.66 -32.92 -16.49
C GLN A 84 9.89 -32.53 -15.65
N ASP A 85 10.44 -31.34 -15.90
CA ASP A 85 11.60 -30.78 -15.20
C ASP A 85 11.19 -29.86 -14.06
N LYS A 86 10.99 -30.45 -12.87
CA LYS A 86 10.53 -29.73 -11.67
C LYS A 86 11.42 -28.53 -11.30
N PHE A 87 12.73 -28.62 -11.55
CA PHE A 87 13.68 -27.53 -11.25
C PHE A 87 13.45 -26.31 -12.14
N LEU A 88 13.34 -26.52 -13.45
CA LEU A 88 13.11 -25.43 -14.41
C LEU A 88 11.72 -24.82 -14.22
N ALA A 89 10.72 -25.67 -13.90
CA ALA A 89 9.37 -25.24 -13.56
C ALA A 89 9.32 -24.38 -12.30
N ALA A 90 10.07 -24.75 -11.25
CA ALA A 90 10.16 -23.96 -10.04
C ALA A 90 10.82 -22.59 -10.30
N LEU A 91 11.93 -22.57 -11.05
CA LEU A 91 12.65 -21.33 -11.37
C LEU A 91 11.78 -20.38 -12.21
N SER A 92 11.14 -20.89 -13.25
CA SER A 92 10.21 -20.11 -14.09
C SER A 92 8.96 -19.66 -13.32
N GLY A 93 8.42 -20.51 -12.44
CA GLY A 93 7.32 -20.15 -11.55
C GLY A 93 7.66 -19.01 -10.61
N ILE A 94 8.84 -19.04 -9.99
CA ILE A 94 9.36 -17.92 -9.17
C ILE A 94 9.49 -16.65 -10.00
N ALA A 95 10.04 -16.76 -11.22
CA ALA A 95 10.16 -15.61 -12.12
C ALA A 95 8.79 -15.00 -12.47
N ILE A 96 7.76 -15.83 -12.70
CA ILE A 96 6.39 -15.38 -12.98
C ILE A 96 5.77 -14.70 -11.76
N VAL A 97 5.91 -15.28 -10.56
CA VAL A 97 5.40 -14.67 -9.31
C VAL A 97 6.07 -13.32 -9.07
N ALA A 98 7.40 -13.26 -9.24
CA ALA A 98 8.15 -12.00 -9.14
C ALA A 98 7.66 -10.98 -10.18
N PHE A 99 7.46 -11.40 -11.44
CA PHE A 99 6.95 -10.52 -12.50
C PHE A 99 5.53 -10.01 -12.20
N MET A 100 4.62 -10.88 -11.75
CA MET A 100 3.27 -10.49 -11.32
C MET A 100 3.30 -9.50 -10.14
N TYR A 101 4.22 -9.70 -9.20
CA TYR A 101 4.44 -8.77 -8.10
C TYR A 101 4.93 -7.39 -8.60
N LEU A 102 5.87 -7.37 -9.57
CA LEU A 102 6.31 -6.14 -10.22
C LEU A 102 5.16 -5.42 -10.95
N LEU A 103 4.30 -6.15 -11.66
CA LEU A 103 3.11 -5.56 -12.29
C LEU A 103 2.16 -4.96 -11.25
N SER A 104 2.02 -5.59 -10.08
CA SER A 104 1.25 -5.01 -8.98
C SER A 104 1.85 -3.71 -8.45
N LEU A 105 3.19 -3.54 -8.49
CA LEU A 105 3.86 -2.31 -8.07
C LEU A 105 3.57 -1.13 -9.01
N LEU A 106 3.20 -1.37 -10.28
CA LEU A 106 2.76 -0.28 -11.18
C LEU A 106 1.49 0.42 -10.67
N SER A 107 0.67 -0.29 -9.89
CA SER A 107 -0.52 0.26 -9.22
C SER A 107 -0.25 0.67 -7.77
N TYR A 108 1.01 0.78 -7.35
CA TYR A 108 1.38 1.06 -5.97
C TYR A 108 0.76 2.37 -5.48
N MET A 109 0.12 2.30 -4.31
CA MET A 109 -0.40 3.47 -3.61
C MET A 109 0.22 3.50 -2.20
N PRO A 110 1.00 4.53 -1.86
CA PRO A 110 1.73 4.55 -0.61
C PRO A 110 0.80 4.73 0.57
N SER A 111 1.17 4.16 1.72
CA SER A 111 0.38 4.30 2.94
C SER A 111 0.52 5.72 3.53
N VAL A 112 -0.50 6.20 4.24
CA VAL A 112 -0.43 7.47 4.98
C VAL A 112 -0.22 7.18 6.46
N SER A 113 0.62 7.96 7.13
CA SER A 113 0.76 7.89 8.58
C SER A 113 -0.49 8.50 9.21
N ILE A 114 -1.40 7.64 9.66
CA ILE A 114 -2.44 8.06 10.58
C ILE A 114 -1.73 8.14 11.94
N PRO A 115 -1.71 9.28 12.64
CA PRO A 115 -1.09 9.37 13.95
C PRO A 115 -1.67 8.27 14.83
N GLU A 116 -0.78 7.47 15.41
CA GLU A 116 -1.10 6.22 16.11
C GLU A 116 -2.13 6.43 17.23
N SER A 117 -2.18 7.64 17.79
CA SER A 117 -3.18 8.10 18.76
C SER A 117 -4.64 8.00 18.29
N ALA A 118 -4.91 8.12 16.99
CA ALA A 118 -6.27 7.99 16.44
C ALA A 118 -6.76 6.53 16.39
N HIS A 119 -5.84 5.56 16.27
CA HIS A 119 -6.20 4.14 16.23
C HIS A 119 -6.50 3.57 17.62
N VAL A 120 -5.85 4.08 18.67
CA VAL A 120 -6.13 3.71 20.06
C VAL A 120 -7.50 4.24 20.50
N ALA A 121 -7.83 5.49 20.16
CA ALA A 121 -9.13 6.09 20.52
C ALA A 121 -10.34 5.40 19.84
N ALA A 122 -10.18 4.90 18.61
CA ALA A 122 -11.23 4.18 17.91
C ALA A 122 -11.45 2.76 18.49
N THR A 123 -10.37 2.06 18.83
CA THR A 123 -10.46 0.70 19.40
C THR A 123 -10.96 0.70 20.85
N GLU A 124 -10.64 1.73 21.64
CA GLU A 124 -11.15 1.87 23.01
C GLU A 124 -12.67 2.11 23.04
N ASN A 125 -13.20 2.93 22.12
CA ASN A 125 -14.64 3.19 22.01
C ASN A 125 -15.44 1.96 21.56
N VAL A 126 -14.90 1.15 20.66
CA VAL A 126 -15.54 -0.12 20.24
C VAL A 126 -15.58 -1.14 21.39
N LYS A 127 -14.52 -1.20 22.22
CA LYS A 127 -14.45 -2.09 23.38
C LYS A 127 -15.42 -1.69 24.51
N LYS A 128 -15.63 -0.38 24.73
CA LYS A 128 -16.64 0.11 25.70
C LYS A 128 -18.07 -0.18 25.26
N ARG A 129 -18.40 -0.01 23.97
CA ARG A 129 -19.75 -0.34 23.43
C ARG A 129 -20.09 -1.83 23.50
N THR A 130 -19.11 -2.71 23.30
CA THR A 130 -19.34 -4.17 23.38
C THR A 130 -19.49 -4.69 24.81
N ARG A 131 -18.90 -4.04 25.82
CA ARG A 131 -19.14 -4.39 27.23
C ARG A 131 -20.54 -4.00 27.70
N HIS A 132 -21.07 -2.85 27.28
CA HIS A 132 -22.37 -2.37 27.74
C HIS A 132 -23.54 -3.23 27.24
N ARG A 133 -23.37 -3.96 26.12
CA ARG A 133 -24.42 -4.82 25.53
C ARG A 133 -24.54 -6.21 26.18
N LYS A 134 -23.50 -6.70 26.88
CA LYS A 134 -23.51 -8.02 27.53
C LYS A 134 -24.03 -8.02 28.97
N GLY A 135 -24.28 -6.86 29.57
CA GLY A 135 -24.77 -6.73 30.96
C GLY A 135 -26.29 -6.68 31.14
N GLY A 136 -27.08 -6.61 30.06
CA GLY A 136 -28.53 -6.34 30.12
C GLY A 136 -29.46 -7.55 29.94
N SER A 137 -28.94 -8.77 29.81
CA SER A 137 -29.75 -9.97 29.53
C SER A 137 -29.79 -10.92 30.72
N ARG A 138 -30.30 -10.44 31.86
CA ARG A 138 -30.77 -11.28 32.98
C ARG A 138 -32.04 -10.66 33.56
N ARG A 139 -33.16 -10.87 32.88
CA ARG A 139 -34.51 -10.91 33.46
C ARG A 139 -35.34 -11.89 32.67
#